data_AF-A0A5P9EWX4-F1
#
_entry.id   AF-A0A5P9EWX4-F1
#
_cell.length_a   1.000
_cell.length_b   1.000
_cell.length_c   1.000
_cell.angle_alpha   90.00
_cell.angle_beta   90.00
_cell.angle_gamma   90.00
#
_symmetry.space_group_name_H-M   'P 1'
#
loop_
_entity.id
_entity.type
_entity.pdbx_description
1 polymer ?
#
loop_
_entity_poly.entity_id
_entity_poly.type
_entity_poly.pdbx_seq_one_letter_code
_entity_poly.pdbx_strand_id
1 'polypeptide(L)'
;MPMANDRHNTLTDSLKRARFDWLPAYSTQPLELLRLYRETLALQKPILSRSWRQLEGQARLCMGLGYAEYRNLQSQLESSAHINKLHHRMGSEFLFVLRSIAISDDRDQWAKNLKDRLRNKNPAERLNKLLAKAEELTGNKLSEQTLTRLHKKITGLEERLNPQESMVGLANGETKNIDLLKPFLPENEASMAIRVNSTADAVIMCLCRGMQALAQAQFNIALNTDISGTEFSKQSISTIKAITENFANQLTMGQKRIYSALLLNEPKRITQACLIFAGDIERQLPQFVGAQAVIHNAIEELLQRGSGGLAEKLGDLAVDAHFLTRTAIASHAACYRLAIGCEDFNTDKDIKALLKNIPSMAFSTPLPNGKNVELSKLKNSSEGEFVEIRGFVEEVSSPAQEGGMLLSHLVLRDPSSKALANAVVRFAHLPHAGVCQGAFCRLSGTYRQHSSLFDGKAAVEVDTLALAEIAESSFEVSFLRLASRWFHPWRSNSNLYWSLGAHKAEEDTEATLGAGELLFTPLIRQ
;
A
#
# COMPACT_ATOMS: atom_id res chain seq x y z
N MET A 1 26.81 45.65 -15.35
CA MET A 1 27.05 44.42 -14.54
C MET A 1 25.70 43.76 -14.32
N PRO A 2 25.40 42.62 -14.96
CA PRO A 2 24.15 41.92 -14.70
C PRO A 2 24.28 41.13 -13.38
N MET A 3 23.25 41.24 -12.54
CA MET A 3 23.17 40.57 -11.24
C MET A 3 23.15 39.04 -11.40
N ALA A 4 23.83 38.39 -10.46
CA ALA A 4 23.93 36.95 -10.35
C ALA A 4 22.55 36.29 -10.19
N ASN A 5 22.40 35.13 -10.83
CA ASN A 5 21.24 34.26 -10.84
C ASN A 5 20.72 33.90 -9.43
N ASP A 6 19.51 34.35 -9.09
CA ASP A 6 18.65 33.78 -8.04
C ASP A 6 18.03 32.43 -8.49
N ARG A 7 18.86 31.48 -8.95
CA ARG A 7 18.45 30.10 -9.25
C ARG A 7 18.74 29.14 -8.09
N HIS A 8 18.69 29.62 -6.85
CA HIS A 8 18.81 28.74 -5.68
C HIS A 8 17.44 28.20 -5.23
N ASN A 9 17.34 26.86 -5.21
CA ASN A 9 16.43 26.03 -4.41
C ASN A 9 14.97 25.80 -4.87
N THR A 10 14.74 25.51 -6.15
CA THR A 10 13.45 24.96 -6.62
C THR A 10 13.10 23.62 -5.96
N LEU A 11 14.07 22.71 -5.81
CA LEU A 11 13.86 21.41 -5.16
C LEU A 11 13.56 21.56 -3.66
N THR A 12 14.30 22.41 -2.95
CA THR A 12 14.07 22.64 -1.52
C THR A 12 12.73 23.32 -1.26
N ASP A 13 12.27 24.20 -2.15
CA ASP A 13 10.95 24.81 -2.05
C ASP A 13 9.82 23.85 -2.44
N SER A 14 10.03 22.93 -3.39
CA SER A 14 9.10 21.82 -3.67
C SER A 14 8.95 20.88 -2.45
N LEU A 15 10.06 20.55 -1.78
CA LEU A 15 10.11 19.71 -0.58
C LEU A 15 9.53 20.43 0.65
N LYS A 16 9.72 21.76 0.76
CA LYS A 16 9.06 22.58 1.80
C LYS A 16 7.56 22.71 1.57
N ARG A 17 7.09 22.75 0.32
CA ARG A 17 5.65 22.71 -0.02
C ARG A 17 5.05 21.32 0.22
N ALA A 18 5.85 20.27 0.03
CA ALA A 18 5.52 18.89 0.39
C ALA A 18 5.64 18.60 1.90
N ARG A 19 5.75 19.62 2.77
CA ARG A 19 5.76 19.44 4.23
C ARG A 19 4.51 18.71 4.68
N PHE A 20 4.73 17.48 5.11
CA PHE A 20 3.79 16.53 5.70
C PHE A 20 3.25 16.98 7.08
N ASP A 21 3.12 18.28 7.33
CA ASP A 21 2.58 18.84 8.58
C ASP A 21 1.05 18.64 8.71
N TRP A 22 0.43 17.83 7.86
CA TRP A 22 -1.02 17.67 7.75
C TRP A 22 -1.47 16.20 7.87
N LEU A 23 -1.01 15.49 8.89
CA LEU A 23 -1.86 14.49 9.53
C LEU A 23 -2.49 15.16 10.77
N PRO A 24 -3.80 15.49 10.75
CA PRO A 24 -4.52 16.09 11.88
C PRO A 24 -4.48 15.29 13.20
N ALA A 25 -3.78 14.16 13.25
CA ALA A 25 -3.81 13.18 14.32
C ALA A 25 -2.55 13.15 15.21
N TYR A 26 -1.51 13.94 14.93
CA TYR A 26 -0.22 13.83 15.65
C TYR A 26 -0.29 14.09 17.16
N SER A 27 -1.33 14.77 17.66
CA SER A 27 -1.44 15.11 19.09
C SER A 27 -2.11 14.03 19.96
N THR A 28 -2.67 12.96 19.38
CA THR A 28 -3.46 11.95 20.15
C THR A 28 -3.22 10.49 19.74
N GLN A 29 -2.22 10.19 18.90
CA GLN A 29 -1.94 8.81 18.49
C GLN A 29 -1.14 8.02 19.54
N PRO A 30 -1.39 6.70 19.67
CA PRO A 30 -0.52 5.76 20.39
C PRO A 30 0.97 5.93 20.02
N LEU A 31 1.86 5.74 21.00
CA LEU A 31 3.31 5.89 20.86
C LEU A 31 3.90 4.98 19.76
N GLU A 32 3.33 3.79 19.61
CA GLU A 32 3.70 2.78 18.63
C GLU A 32 3.44 3.28 17.20
N LEU A 33 2.30 3.94 16.97
CA LEU A 33 1.96 4.54 15.68
C LEU A 33 2.89 5.69 15.33
N LEU A 34 3.15 6.58 16.30
CA LEU A 34 4.10 7.68 16.13
C LEU A 34 5.50 7.19 15.74
N ARG A 35 5.92 6.06 16.32
CA ARG A 35 7.20 5.41 15.97
C ARG A 35 7.21 4.94 14.52
N LEU A 36 6.18 4.23 14.05
CA LEU A 36 6.10 3.75 12.66
C LEU A 36 6.14 4.92 11.66
N TYR A 37 5.39 5.99 11.90
CA TYR A 37 5.40 7.18 11.05
C TYR A 37 6.78 7.86 11.04
N ARG A 38 7.40 8.01 12.20
CA ARG A 38 8.73 8.64 12.33
C ARG A 38 9.78 7.88 11.52
N GLU A 39 9.84 6.56 11.65
CA GLU A 39 10.84 5.75 10.93
C GLU A 39 10.55 5.71 9.43
N THR A 40 9.28 5.73 9.03
CA THR A 40 8.91 5.84 7.62
C THR A 40 9.36 7.18 7.01
N LEU A 41 9.18 8.30 7.73
CA LEU A 41 9.65 9.62 7.30
C LEU A 41 11.19 9.71 7.28
N ALA A 42 11.87 9.00 8.17
CA ALA A 42 13.33 8.98 8.24
C ALA A 42 13.98 8.46 6.94
N LEU A 43 13.27 7.65 6.15
CA LEU A 43 13.74 7.14 4.86
C LEU A 43 14.03 8.24 3.82
N GLN A 44 13.40 9.41 3.92
CA GLN A 44 13.59 10.49 2.96
C GLN A 44 14.95 11.18 3.12
N LYS A 45 15.45 11.29 4.36
CA LYS A 45 16.66 12.06 4.67
C LYS A 45 17.92 11.51 3.99
N PRO A 46 18.20 10.19 4.02
CA PRO A 46 19.37 9.63 3.34
C PRO A 46 19.38 9.82 1.82
N ILE A 47 18.20 9.91 1.17
CA ILE A 47 18.08 10.15 -0.27
C ILE A 47 18.63 11.55 -0.59
N LEU A 48 18.21 12.55 0.19
CA LEU A 48 18.68 13.93 0.05
C LEU A 48 20.17 14.09 0.40
N SER A 49 20.71 13.24 1.28
CA SER A 49 22.13 13.27 1.70
C SER A 49 23.01 12.19 1.05
N ARG A 50 22.49 11.46 0.05
CA ARG A 50 23.17 10.42 -0.75
C ARG A 50 23.80 9.22 -0.04
N SER A 51 23.38 8.89 1.17
CA SER A 51 23.91 7.71 1.85
C SER A 51 23.03 6.48 1.61
N TRP A 52 23.23 5.79 0.49
CA TRP A 52 22.42 4.61 0.13
C TRP A 52 22.55 3.46 1.13
N ARG A 53 23.72 3.28 1.75
CA ARG A 53 23.90 2.29 2.84
C ARG A 53 23.13 2.68 4.09
N GLN A 54 23.06 3.97 4.44
CA GLN A 54 22.19 4.43 5.52
C GLN A 54 20.72 4.22 5.17
N LEU A 55 20.31 4.49 3.92
CA LEU A 55 18.95 4.21 3.46
C LEU A 55 18.62 2.72 3.59
N GLU A 56 19.53 1.84 3.18
CA GLU A 56 19.36 0.39 3.34
C GLU A 56 19.17 0.00 4.80
N GLY A 57 20.02 0.48 5.69
CA GLY A 57 19.92 0.22 7.13
C GLY A 57 18.59 0.70 7.72
N GLN A 58 18.15 1.91 7.35
CA GLN A 58 16.87 2.46 7.78
C GLN A 58 15.66 1.72 7.19
N ALA A 59 15.77 1.29 5.93
CA ALA A 59 14.74 0.51 5.27
C ALA A 59 14.51 -0.83 5.99
N ARG A 60 15.60 -1.54 6.33
CA ARG A 60 15.55 -2.78 7.12
C ARG A 60 14.97 -2.54 8.52
N LEU A 61 15.32 -1.43 9.18
CA LEU A 61 14.75 -1.06 10.47
C LEU A 61 13.23 -0.82 10.36
N CYS A 62 12.76 -0.03 9.38
CA CYS A 62 11.32 0.18 9.18
C CYS A 62 10.60 -1.15 8.91
N MET A 63 11.13 -1.99 8.02
CA MET A 63 10.54 -3.32 7.78
C MET A 63 10.48 -4.17 9.06
N GLY A 64 11.56 -4.21 9.84
CA GLY A 64 11.59 -4.98 11.10
C GLY A 64 10.58 -4.48 12.13
N LEU A 65 10.42 -3.15 12.25
CA LEU A 65 9.40 -2.55 13.12
C LEU A 65 7.99 -2.82 12.61
N GLY A 66 7.75 -2.65 11.31
CA GLY A 66 6.48 -2.97 10.68
C GLY A 66 6.09 -4.43 10.91
N TYR A 67 7.02 -5.37 10.80
CA TYR A 67 6.77 -6.79 11.07
C TYR A 67 6.50 -7.07 12.56
N ALA A 68 7.26 -6.44 13.47
CA ALA A 68 7.01 -6.57 14.90
C ALA A 68 5.60 -6.08 15.28
N GLU A 69 5.20 -4.92 14.76
CA GLU A 69 3.86 -4.38 14.99
C GLU A 69 2.77 -5.16 14.27
N TYR A 70 3.05 -5.72 13.09
CA TYR A 70 2.16 -6.69 12.44
C TYR A 70 1.88 -7.89 13.36
N ARG A 71 2.92 -8.46 13.99
CA ARG A 71 2.76 -9.59 14.92
C ARG A 71 1.97 -9.22 16.17
N ASN A 72 2.19 -8.02 16.70
CA ASN A 72 1.38 -7.50 17.80
C ASN A 72 -0.09 -7.37 17.40
N LEU A 73 -0.35 -6.81 16.21
CA LEU A 73 -1.70 -6.65 15.66
C LEU A 73 -2.39 -8.02 15.45
N GLN A 74 -1.69 -8.98 14.85
CA GLN A 74 -2.19 -10.34 14.68
C GLN A 74 -2.57 -10.98 16.03
N SER A 75 -1.70 -10.90 17.04
CA SER A 75 -1.99 -11.41 18.39
C SER A 75 -3.22 -10.73 19.03
N GLN A 76 -3.39 -9.43 18.83
CA GLN A 76 -4.56 -8.68 19.28
C GLN A 76 -5.84 -9.13 18.57
N LEU A 77 -5.79 -9.35 17.26
CA LEU A 77 -6.92 -9.83 16.46
C LEU A 77 -7.34 -11.24 16.87
N GLU A 78 -6.38 -12.16 17.04
CA GLU A 78 -6.64 -13.53 17.51
C GLU A 78 -7.27 -13.54 18.90
N SER A 79 -6.72 -12.75 19.83
CA SER A 79 -7.24 -12.62 21.20
C SER A 79 -8.65 -12.03 21.21
N SER A 80 -8.87 -10.99 20.41
CA SER A 80 -10.19 -10.37 20.24
C SER A 80 -11.18 -11.34 19.62
N ALA A 81 -10.75 -12.20 18.69
CA ALA A 81 -11.60 -13.22 18.06
C ALA A 81 -12.08 -14.24 19.06
N HIS A 82 -11.16 -14.66 19.92
CA HIS A 82 -11.46 -15.60 20.98
C HIS A 82 -12.46 -15.00 21.97
N ILE A 83 -12.21 -13.77 22.44
CA ILE A 83 -13.08 -13.06 23.39
C ILE A 83 -14.47 -12.80 22.77
N ASN A 84 -14.54 -12.33 21.53
CA ASN A 84 -15.80 -12.07 20.85
C ASN A 84 -16.62 -13.34 20.62
N LYS A 85 -15.99 -14.46 20.22
CA LYS A 85 -16.68 -15.76 20.12
C LYS A 85 -17.24 -16.21 21.47
N LEU A 86 -16.47 -16.00 22.54
CA LEU A 86 -16.89 -16.34 23.90
C LEU A 86 -18.04 -15.45 24.37
N HIS A 87 -17.96 -14.13 24.16
CA HIS A 87 -19.04 -13.19 24.45
C HIS A 87 -20.29 -13.46 23.61
N HIS A 88 -20.16 -13.75 22.31
CA HIS A 88 -21.30 -14.09 21.46
C HIS A 88 -21.99 -15.37 21.93
N ARG A 89 -21.21 -16.40 22.30
CA ARG A 89 -21.74 -17.64 22.88
C ARG A 89 -22.47 -17.37 24.20
N MET A 90 -21.81 -16.68 25.12
CA MET A 90 -22.41 -16.31 26.42
C MET A 90 -23.66 -15.44 26.25
N GLY A 91 -23.63 -14.46 25.34
CA GLY A 91 -24.77 -13.59 25.03
C GLY A 91 -25.93 -14.35 24.40
N SER A 92 -25.66 -15.34 23.53
CA SER A 92 -26.69 -16.21 22.94
C SER A 92 -27.31 -17.14 23.98
N GLU A 93 -26.50 -17.76 24.83
CA GLU A 93 -26.96 -18.60 25.94
C GLU A 93 -27.78 -17.76 26.95
N PHE A 94 -27.32 -16.55 27.26
CA PHE A 94 -28.01 -15.63 28.18
C PHE A 94 -29.32 -15.09 27.58
N LEU A 95 -29.33 -14.75 26.29
CA LEU A 95 -30.55 -14.38 25.56
C LEU A 95 -31.60 -15.50 25.63
N PHE A 96 -31.19 -16.76 25.47
CA PHE A 96 -32.10 -17.90 25.57
C PHE A 96 -32.72 -18.03 26.97
N VAL A 97 -31.90 -17.87 28.02
CA VAL A 97 -32.36 -17.87 29.42
C VAL A 97 -33.32 -16.71 29.68
N LEU A 98 -32.94 -15.49 29.30
CA LEU A 98 -33.78 -14.30 29.49
C LEU A 98 -35.10 -14.40 28.73
N ARG A 99 -35.10 -14.92 27.50
CA ARG A 99 -36.32 -15.12 26.72
C ARG A 99 -37.24 -16.16 27.37
N SER A 100 -36.67 -17.23 27.91
CA SER A 100 -37.44 -18.27 28.65
C SER A 100 -38.12 -17.70 29.89
N ILE A 101 -37.46 -16.75 30.58
CA ILE A 101 -38.03 -16.03 31.73
C ILE A 101 -39.03 -14.96 31.27
N ALA A 102 -38.81 -14.33 30.12
CA ALA A 102 -39.67 -13.28 29.59
C ALA A 102 -41.04 -13.80 29.16
N ILE A 103 -41.13 -15.06 28.73
CA ILE A 103 -42.39 -15.71 28.33
C ILE A 103 -43.06 -16.50 29.47
N SER A 104 -42.48 -16.54 30.67
CA SER A 104 -43.06 -17.25 31.82
C SER A 104 -44.00 -16.36 32.63
N ASP A 105 -44.87 -17.00 33.41
CA ASP A 105 -45.80 -16.32 34.33
C ASP A 105 -45.07 -15.53 35.43
N ASP A 106 -43.79 -15.84 35.68
CA ASP A 106 -42.94 -15.21 36.70
C ASP A 106 -42.16 -13.97 36.21
N ARG A 107 -42.35 -13.54 34.95
CA ARG A 107 -41.60 -12.44 34.32
C ARG A 107 -41.51 -11.19 35.19
N ASP A 108 -42.64 -10.71 35.68
CA ASP A 108 -42.73 -9.42 36.38
C ASP A 108 -42.14 -9.50 37.79
N GLN A 109 -42.31 -10.65 38.46
CA GLN A 109 -41.70 -10.98 39.74
C GLN A 109 -40.16 -11.04 39.62
N TRP A 110 -39.66 -11.68 38.56
CA TRP A 110 -38.23 -11.78 38.29
C TRP A 110 -37.62 -10.40 38.00
N ALA A 111 -38.24 -9.59 37.15
CA ALA A 111 -37.76 -8.25 36.80
C ALA A 111 -37.70 -7.33 38.04
N LYS A 112 -38.71 -7.40 38.92
CA LYS A 112 -38.74 -6.68 40.20
C LYS A 112 -37.61 -7.13 41.12
N ASN A 113 -37.43 -8.44 41.31
CA ASN A 113 -36.36 -9.01 42.13
C ASN A 113 -34.97 -8.63 41.62
N LEU A 114 -34.77 -8.59 40.30
CA LEU A 114 -33.51 -8.16 39.70
C LEU A 114 -33.24 -6.68 39.96
N LYS A 115 -34.26 -5.82 39.78
CA LYS A 115 -34.16 -4.38 40.07
C LYS A 115 -33.79 -4.11 41.52
N ASP A 116 -34.40 -4.84 42.46
CA ASP A 116 -34.10 -4.73 43.89
C ASP A 116 -32.70 -5.25 44.24
N ARG A 117 -32.25 -6.35 43.61
CA ARG A 117 -30.88 -6.87 43.77
C ARG A 117 -29.81 -5.95 43.18
N LEU A 118 -30.10 -5.27 42.07
CA LEU A 118 -29.18 -4.31 41.47
C LEU A 118 -29.04 -3.07 42.36
N ARG A 119 -30.15 -2.56 42.91
CA ARG A 119 -30.13 -1.45 43.89
C ARG A 119 -29.36 -1.76 45.17
N ASN A 120 -29.31 -3.03 45.57
CA ASN A 120 -28.64 -3.47 46.79
C ASN A 120 -27.17 -3.88 46.59
N LYS A 121 -26.64 -3.88 45.36
CA LYS A 121 -25.21 -4.06 45.11
C LYS A 121 -24.53 -2.69 45.13
N ASN A 122 -23.33 -2.62 45.72
CA ASN A 122 -22.48 -1.43 45.65
C ASN A 122 -21.35 -1.69 44.62
N PRO A 123 -21.53 -1.33 43.33
CA PRO A 123 -20.54 -1.65 42.31
C PRO A 123 -19.25 -0.87 42.49
N ALA A 124 -19.30 0.30 43.14
CA ALA A 124 -18.11 1.08 43.49
C ALA A 124 -17.22 0.29 44.45
N GLU A 125 -17.80 -0.36 45.46
CA GLU A 125 -17.03 -1.21 46.40
C GLU A 125 -16.40 -2.43 45.71
N ARG A 126 -17.12 -3.04 44.76
CA ARG A 126 -16.61 -4.20 44.01
C ARG A 126 -15.52 -3.80 43.00
N LEU A 127 -15.67 -2.65 42.32
CA LEU A 127 -14.63 -2.07 41.47
C LEU A 127 -13.39 -1.77 42.30
N ASN A 128 -13.52 -1.12 43.46
CA ASN A 128 -12.39 -0.81 44.34
C ASN A 128 -11.63 -2.07 44.78
N LYS A 129 -12.33 -3.17 45.09
CA LYS A 129 -11.69 -4.46 45.40
C LYS A 129 -10.94 -5.06 44.20
N LEU A 130 -11.49 -4.97 42.99
CA LEU A 130 -10.84 -5.47 41.77
C LEU A 130 -9.64 -4.61 41.36
N LEU A 131 -9.74 -3.29 41.50
CA LEU A 131 -8.65 -2.36 41.22
C LEU A 131 -7.50 -2.56 42.21
N ALA A 132 -7.79 -2.67 43.51
CA ALA A 132 -6.78 -2.97 44.53
C ALA A 132 -6.03 -4.28 44.22
N LYS A 133 -6.74 -5.31 43.77
CA LYS A 133 -6.15 -6.60 43.37
C LYS A 133 -5.34 -6.53 42.08
N ALA A 134 -5.76 -5.69 41.13
CA ALA A 134 -5.00 -5.46 39.89
C ALA A 134 -3.71 -4.66 40.14
N GLU A 135 -3.75 -3.64 41.01
CA GLU A 135 -2.57 -2.90 41.45
C GLU A 135 -1.59 -3.81 42.22
N GLU A 136 -2.09 -4.73 43.05
CA GLU A 136 -1.29 -5.75 43.73
C GLU A 136 -0.59 -6.70 42.73
N LEU A 137 -1.30 -7.17 41.70
CA LEU A 137 -0.75 -8.10 40.70
C LEU A 137 0.24 -7.45 39.72
N THR A 138 0.10 -6.14 39.46
CA THR A 138 0.91 -5.41 38.47
C THR A 138 1.99 -4.52 39.08
N GLY A 139 1.96 -4.30 40.40
CA GLY A 139 2.92 -3.48 41.14
C GLY A 139 2.81 -1.97 40.87
N ASN A 140 1.87 -1.53 40.05
CA ASN A 140 1.72 -0.14 39.62
C ASN A 140 0.35 0.41 40.02
N LYS A 141 0.33 1.62 40.61
CA LYS A 141 -0.91 2.35 40.88
C LYS A 141 -1.52 2.88 39.59
N LEU A 142 -2.85 2.77 39.47
CA LEU A 142 -3.59 3.33 38.34
C LEU A 142 -3.64 4.86 38.44
N SER A 143 -3.58 5.54 37.30
CA SER A 143 -3.67 7.01 37.27
C SER A 143 -5.06 7.50 37.69
N GLU A 144 -5.10 8.64 38.39
CA GLU A 144 -6.34 9.26 38.86
C GLU A 144 -7.37 9.46 37.72
N GLN A 145 -6.93 9.91 36.55
CA GLN A 145 -7.79 10.05 35.37
C GLN A 145 -8.47 8.75 34.95
N THR A 146 -7.77 7.61 35.05
CA THR A 146 -8.31 6.29 34.70
C THR A 146 -9.34 5.85 35.74
N LEU A 147 -9.04 6.07 37.01
CA LEU A 147 -9.96 5.80 38.13
C LEU A 147 -11.24 6.64 38.01
N THR A 148 -11.15 7.93 37.71
CA THR A 148 -12.33 8.79 37.53
C THR A 148 -13.16 8.37 36.32
N ARG A 149 -12.51 7.96 35.21
CA ARG A 149 -13.21 7.42 34.02
C ARG A 149 -13.95 6.12 34.31
N LEU A 150 -13.33 5.20 35.06
CA LEU A 150 -13.92 3.92 35.45
C LEU A 150 -15.11 4.11 36.38
N HIS A 151 -14.97 4.96 37.40
CA HIS A 151 -16.08 5.32 38.29
C HIS A 151 -17.25 5.93 37.49
N LYS A 152 -16.98 6.91 36.62
CA LYS A 152 -18.03 7.54 35.79
C LYS A 152 -18.73 6.55 34.84
N LYS A 153 -18.00 5.58 34.26
CA LYS A 153 -18.59 4.52 33.42
C LYS A 153 -19.50 3.58 34.23
N ILE A 154 -19.13 3.27 35.47
CA ILE A 154 -19.90 2.35 36.33
C ILE A 154 -21.16 3.02 36.87
N THR A 155 -21.07 4.27 37.35
CA THR A 155 -22.26 5.01 37.82
C THR A 155 -23.28 5.18 36.69
N GLY A 156 -22.81 5.39 35.45
CA GLY A 156 -23.68 5.48 34.27
C GLY A 156 -24.28 4.14 33.79
N LEU A 157 -23.82 2.98 34.29
CA LEU A 157 -24.40 1.66 33.95
C LEU A 157 -25.64 1.35 34.78
N GLU A 158 -25.72 1.82 36.03
CA GLU A 158 -26.89 1.63 36.91
C GLU A 158 -28.09 2.47 36.48
N GLU A 159 -27.85 3.68 35.95
CA GLU A 159 -28.90 4.59 35.46
C GLU A 159 -29.52 4.15 34.11
N ARG A 160 -28.90 3.20 33.40
CA ARG A 160 -29.24 2.85 32.01
C ARG A 160 -29.95 1.51 31.81
N LEU A 161 -30.14 0.71 32.87
CA LEU A 161 -30.78 -0.60 32.75
C LEU A 161 -32.25 -0.51 33.19
N ASN A 162 -33.19 -0.74 32.28
CA ASN A 162 -34.61 -0.92 32.60
C ASN A 162 -35.01 -2.41 32.46
N PRO A 163 -34.95 -3.21 33.55
CA PRO A 163 -35.25 -4.64 33.49
C PRO A 163 -36.68 -4.94 33.02
N GLN A 164 -37.66 -4.13 33.43
CA GLN A 164 -39.05 -4.33 33.03
C GLN A 164 -39.23 -4.17 31.51
N GLU A 165 -38.75 -3.07 30.94
CA GLU A 165 -38.84 -2.78 29.51
C GLU A 165 -38.07 -3.82 28.68
N SER A 166 -36.90 -4.23 29.16
CA SER A 166 -36.11 -5.31 28.53
C SER A 166 -36.85 -6.65 28.48
N MET A 167 -37.55 -7.02 29.56
CA MET A 167 -38.31 -8.28 29.61
C MET A 167 -39.58 -8.24 28.76
N VAL A 168 -40.24 -7.08 28.64
CA VAL A 168 -41.37 -6.89 27.73
C VAL A 168 -40.93 -7.01 26.27
N GLY A 169 -39.85 -6.34 25.87
CA GLY A 169 -39.30 -6.46 24.51
C GLY A 169 -38.91 -7.89 24.16
N LEU A 170 -38.23 -8.59 25.07
CA LEU A 170 -37.85 -10.00 24.90
C LEU A 170 -39.06 -10.95 24.77
N ALA A 171 -40.14 -10.71 25.52
CA ALA A 171 -41.38 -11.49 25.43
C ALA A 171 -42.05 -11.32 24.05
N ASN A 172 -41.94 -10.11 23.48
CA ASN A 172 -42.44 -9.79 22.14
C ASN A 172 -41.50 -10.27 21.01
N GLY A 173 -40.40 -10.95 21.35
CA GLY A 173 -39.43 -11.49 20.39
C GLY A 173 -38.36 -10.50 19.93
N GLU A 174 -38.25 -9.33 20.57
CA GLU A 174 -37.20 -8.36 20.28
C GLU A 174 -35.84 -8.84 20.80
N THR A 175 -34.81 -8.74 19.97
CA THR A 175 -33.44 -9.16 20.33
C THR A 175 -32.41 -8.03 20.16
N LYS A 176 -32.82 -6.89 19.59
CA LYS A 176 -31.99 -5.71 19.36
C LYS A 176 -32.38 -4.64 20.37
N ASN A 177 -31.41 -3.86 20.84
CA ASN A 177 -31.60 -2.73 21.77
C ASN A 177 -32.17 -3.09 23.16
N ILE A 178 -32.11 -4.36 23.59
CA ILE A 178 -32.48 -4.76 24.95
C ILE A 178 -31.37 -4.36 25.93
N ASP A 179 -31.69 -3.52 26.91
CA ASP A 179 -30.71 -2.99 27.88
C ASP A 179 -30.01 -4.09 28.67
N LEU A 180 -30.73 -5.13 29.09
CA LEU A 180 -30.17 -6.29 29.80
C LEU A 180 -29.15 -7.09 28.97
N LEU A 181 -29.18 -6.98 27.65
CA LEU A 181 -28.22 -7.66 26.77
C LEU A 181 -26.99 -6.80 26.50
N LYS A 182 -27.05 -5.47 26.65
CA LYS A 182 -25.94 -4.54 26.33
C LYS A 182 -24.59 -4.92 26.96
N PRO A 183 -24.49 -5.39 28.22
CA PRO A 183 -23.22 -5.82 28.80
C PRO A 183 -22.63 -7.10 28.20
N PHE A 184 -23.45 -7.89 27.51
CA PHE A 184 -23.09 -9.18 26.89
C PHE A 184 -23.03 -9.09 25.36
N LEU A 185 -23.37 -7.92 24.80
CA LEU A 185 -23.05 -7.59 23.42
C LEU A 185 -21.56 -7.24 23.36
N PRO A 186 -20.83 -7.65 22.30
CA PRO A 186 -19.43 -7.29 22.12
C PRO A 186 -19.25 -5.78 22.25
N GLU A 187 -18.21 -5.34 22.98
CA GLU A 187 -17.90 -3.90 23.11
C GLU A 187 -17.85 -3.26 21.74
N ASN A 188 -18.52 -2.09 21.58
CA ASN A 188 -18.60 -1.26 20.38
C ASN A 188 -17.59 -1.66 19.29
N GLU A 189 -17.98 -2.60 18.42
CA GLU A 189 -17.17 -3.15 17.33
C GLU A 189 -16.54 -2.02 16.50
N ALA A 190 -17.27 -0.90 16.36
CA ALA A 190 -16.84 0.32 15.71
C ALA A 190 -15.56 0.94 16.33
N SER A 191 -15.41 0.95 17.64
CA SER A 191 -14.26 1.57 18.32
C SER A 191 -12.99 0.72 18.24
N MET A 192 -13.12 -0.61 18.26
CA MET A 192 -11.99 -1.51 17.99
C MET A 192 -11.61 -1.48 16.52
N ALA A 193 -12.59 -1.53 15.60
CA ALA A 193 -12.34 -1.50 14.15
C ALA A 193 -11.56 -0.24 13.74
N ILE A 194 -11.90 0.95 14.29
CA ILE A 194 -11.17 2.19 13.99
C ILE A 194 -9.69 2.07 14.43
N ARG A 195 -9.42 1.52 15.62
CA ARG A 195 -8.04 1.37 16.12
C ARG A 195 -7.25 0.35 15.30
N VAL A 196 -7.83 -0.83 15.07
CA VAL A 196 -7.24 -1.90 14.25
C VAL A 196 -6.90 -1.39 12.86
N ASN A 197 -7.82 -0.68 12.20
CA ASN A 197 -7.60 -0.14 10.86
C ASN A 197 -6.50 0.91 10.83
N SER A 198 -6.46 1.82 11.80
CA SER A 198 -5.40 2.83 11.88
C SER A 198 -4.01 2.22 12.12
N THR A 199 -3.93 1.15 12.93
CA THR A 199 -2.69 0.41 13.17
C THR A 199 -2.27 -0.39 11.96
N ALA A 200 -3.21 -1.09 11.31
CA ALA A 200 -2.98 -1.83 10.08
C ALA A 200 -2.43 -0.93 8.97
N ASP A 201 -3.01 0.26 8.80
CA ASP A 201 -2.54 1.25 7.83
C ASP A 201 -1.09 1.66 8.05
N ALA A 202 -0.72 1.96 9.30
CA ALA A 202 0.65 2.35 9.64
C ALA A 202 1.65 1.20 9.50
N VAL A 203 1.23 -0.02 9.84
CA VAL A 203 2.04 -1.25 9.67
C VAL A 203 2.33 -1.49 8.19
N ILE A 204 1.28 -1.53 7.35
CA ILE A 204 1.42 -1.79 5.92
C ILE A 204 2.21 -0.65 5.25
N MET A 205 1.99 0.60 5.67
CA MET A 205 2.78 1.74 5.23
C MET A 205 4.28 1.55 5.51
N CYS A 206 4.68 1.24 6.75
CA CYS A 206 6.11 1.10 7.07
C CYS A 206 6.73 -0.11 6.38
N LEU A 207 6.00 -1.23 6.28
CA LEU A 207 6.43 -2.40 5.51
C LEU A 207 6.65 -2.07 4.03
N CYS A 208 5.66 -1.44 3.40
CA CYS A 208 5.69 -1.09 1.98
C CYS A 208 6.79 -0.07 1.67
N ARG A 209 6.92 0.98 2.49
CA ARG A 209 7.94 2.02 2.32
C ARG A 209 9.34 1.51 2.61
N GLY A 210 9.50 0.67 3.63
CA GLY A 210 10.74 -0.04 3.89
C GLY A 210 11.16 -0.88 2.70
N MET A 211 10.25 -1.67 2.11
CA MET A 211 10.55 -2.49 0.93
C MET A 211 10.92 -1.64 -0.29
N GLN A 212 10.19 -0.54 -0.55
CA GLN A 212 10.50 0.40 -1.62
C GLN A 212 11.87 1.07 -1.43
N ALA A 213 12.18 1.52 -0.21
CA ALA A 213 13.46 2.13 0.13
C ALA A 213 14.61 1.14 0.03
N LEU A 214 14.40 -0.12 0.44
CA LEU A 214 15.39 -1.19 0.30
C LEU A 214 15.69 -1.47 -1.16
N ALA A 215 14.66 -1.59 -2.02
CA ALA A 215 14.85 -1.77 -3.46
C ALA A 215 15.69 -0.62 -4.06
N GLN A 216 15.31 0.63 -3.79
CA GLN A 216 16.03 1.80 -4.30
C GLN A 216 17.48 1.87 -3.78
N ALA A 217 17.70 1.57 -2.50
CA ALA A 217 19.04 1.52 -1.92
C ALA A 217 19.91 0.46 -2.59
N GLN A 218 19.40 -0.77 -2.73
CA GLN A 218 20.14 -1.88 -3.36
C GLN A 218 20.49 -1.59 -4.81
N PHE A 219 19.55 -1.02 -5.57
CA PHE A 219 19.81 -0.59 -6.93
C PHE A 219 20.97 0.39 -7.00
N ASN A 220 20.91 1.48 -6.22
CA ASN A 220 21.94 2.52 -6.26
C ASN A 220 23.28 2.06 -5.65
N ILE A 221 23.29 1.15 -4.68
CA ILE A 221 24.53 0.54 -4.17
C ILE A 221 25.18 -0.31 -5.27
N ALA A 222 24.39 -1.15 -5.94
CA ALA A 222 24.87 -2.01 -7.02
C ALA A 222 25.36 -1.19 -8.23
N LEU A 223 24.67 -0.10 -8.58
CA LEU A 223 25.10 0.83 -9.63
C LEU A 223 26.48 1.43 -9.34
N ASN A 224 26.71 1.86 -8.10
CA ASN A 224 27.96 2.52 -7.67
C ASN A 224 29.10 1.55 -7.35
N THR A 225 28.85 0.24 -7.40
CA THR A 225 29.92 -0.75 -7.26
C THR A 225 30.58 -0.88 -8.62
N ASP A 226 31.85 -0.46 -8.74
CA ASP A 226 32.63 -0.47 -9.98
C ASP A 226 32.59 -1.86 -10.65
N ILE A 227 31.75 -2.01 -11.68
CA ILE A 227 31.81 -3.11 -12.66
C ILE A 227 32.67 -2.67 -13.86
N SER A 228 33.56 -1.69 -13.64
CA SER A 228 34.49 -1.20 -14.64
C SER A 228 35.50 -2.30 -14.99
N GLY A 229 35.25 -3.03 -16.08
CA GLY A 229 36.23 -3.93 -16.70
C GLY A 229 35.73 -5.29 -17.16
N THR A 230 34.51 -5.72 -16.81
CA THR A 230 33.93 -6.93 -17.43
C THR A 230 33.19 -6.55 -18.69
N GLU A 231 33.74 -6.91 -19.85
CA GLU A 231 33.02 -6.79 -21.13
C GLU A 231 31.63 -7.42 -21.00
N PHE A 232 30.60 -6.61 -21.27
CA PHE A 232 29.24 -7.10 -21.27
C PHE A 232 29.04 -8.08 -22.43
N SER A 233 28.84 -9.36 -22.12
CA SER A 233 28.77 -10.45 -23.10
C SER A 233 27.31 -10.86 -23.38
N LYS A 234 27.09 -11.61 -24.49
CA LYS A 234 25.79 -12.27 -24.73
C LYS A 234 25.35 -13.19 -23.58
N GLN A 235 26.31 -13.79 -22.87
CA GLN A 235 26.07 -14.63 -21.70
C GLN A 235 25.52 -13.82 -20.52
N SER A 236 25.93 -12.56 -20.38
CA SER A 236 25.40 -11.63 -19.37
C SER A 236 23.92 -11.35 -19.64
N ILE A 237 23.54 -11.11 -20.90
CA ILE A 237 22.13 -10.89 -21.30
C ILE A 237 21.27 -12.12 -21.00
N SER A 238 21.73 -13.32 -21.36
CA SER A 238 20.96 -14.55 -21.08
C SER A 238 20.82 -14.82 -19.60
N THR A 239 21.85 -14.52 -18.80
CA THR A 239 21.82 -14.70 -17.35
C THR A 239 20.81 -13.75 -16.70
N ILE A 240 20.84 -12.48 -17.07
CA ILE A 240 19.87 -11.48 -16.59
C ILE A 240 18.45 -11.88 -17.00
N LYS A 241 18.25 -12.27 -18.26
CA LYS A 241 16.94 -12.70 -18.74
C LYS A 241 16.41 -13.88 -17.92
N ALA A 242 17.24 -14.88 -17.65
CA ALA A 242 16.87 -16.02 -16.82
C ALA A 242 16.54 -15.61 -15.37
N ILE A 243 17.26 -14.63 -14.79
CA ILE A 243 16.94 -14.07 -13.47
C ILE A 243 15.56 -13.40 -13.48
N THR A 244 15.27 -12.57 -14.50
CA THR A 244 13.98 -11.88 -14.65
C THR A 244 12.83 -12.88 -14.85
N GLU A 245 13.00 -13.88 -15.71
CA GLU A 245 12.01 -14.93 -15.95
C GLU A 245 11.77 -15.76 -14.68
N ASN A 246 12.83 -16.12 -13.95
CA ASN A 246 12.71 -16.83 -12.68
C ASN A 246 11.94 -16.01 -11.63
N PHE A 247 12.24 -14.72 -11.50
CA PHE A 247 11.54 -13.83 -10.57
C PHE A 247 10.06 -13.65 -10.97
N ALA A 248 9.76 -13.49 -12.26
CA ALA A 248 8.39 -13.44 -12.78
C ALA A 248 7.60 -14.71 -12.45
N ASN A 249 8.21 -15.88 -12.62
CA ASN A 249 7.61 -17.17 -12.28
C ASN A 249 7.35 -17.28 -10.78
N GLN A 250 8.30 -16.84 -9.94
CA GLN A 250 8.15 -16.85 -8.48
C GLN A 250 6.98 -15.96 -8.02
N LEU A 251 6.88 -14.73 -8.55
CA LEU A 251 5.74 -13.85 -8.27
C LEU A 251 4.40 -14.48 -8.71
N THR A 252 4.34 -15.00 -9.93
CA THR A 252 3.15 -15.64 -10.47
C THR A 252 2.72 -16.84 -9.64
N MET A 253 3.66 -17.71 -9.23
CA MET A 253 3.36 -18.85 -8.38
C MET A 253 2.85 -18.43 -6.99
N GLY A 254 3.46 -17.41 -6.39
CA GLY A 254 3.01 -16.86 -5.10
C GLY A 254 1.58 -16.35 -5.17
N GLN A 255 1.26 -15.55 -6.18
CA GLN A 255 -0.09 -15.06 -6.44
C GLN A 255 -1.08 -16.20 -6.73
N LYS A 256 -0.69 -17.23 -7.51
CA LYS A 256 -1.54 -18.41 -7.76
C LYS A 256 -1.85 -19.22 -6.49
N ARG A 257 -0.90 -19.30 -5.55
CA ARG A 257 -1.16 -19.94 -4.24
C ARG A 257 -2.21 -19.16 -3.44
N ILE A 258 -2.15 -17.83 -3.45
CA ILE A 258 -3.16 -16.98 -2.80
C ILE A 258 -4.51 -17.14 -3.50
N TYR A 259 -4.55 -17.07 -4.83
CA TYR A 259 -5.76 -17.30 -5.62
C TYR A 259 -6.43 -18.63 -5.27
N SER A 260 -5.63 -19.71 -5.19
CA SER A 260 -6.12 -21.04 -4.81
C SER A 260 -6.64 -21.08 -3.37
N ALA A 261 -5.95 -20.40 -2.43
CA ALA A 261 -6.39 -20.32 -1.04
C ALA A 261 -7.72 -19.54 -0.90
N LEU A 262 -7.90 -18.49 -1.69
CA LEU A 262 -9.14 -17.70 -1.74
C LEU A 262 -10.31 -18.51 -2.30
N LEU A 263 -10.09 -19.33 -3.34
CA LEU A 263 -11.11 -20.23 -3.88
C LEU A 263 -11.62 -21.25 -2.86
N LEU A 264 -10.73 -21.75 -1.98
CA LEU A 264 -11.10 -22.64 -0.88
C LEU A 264 -11.81 -21.90 0.27
N ASN A 265 -11.72 -20.57 0.30
CA ASN A 265 -12.32 -19.70 1.30
C ASN A 265 -11.99 -20.10 2.75
N GLU A 266 -10.74 -20.50 3.01
CA GLU A 266 -10.23 -20.84 4.33
C GLU A 266 -9.31 -19.72 4.86
N PRO A 267 -9.75 -18.86 5.80
CA PRO A 267 -9.00 -17.68 6.25
C PRO A 267 -7.55 -17.99 6.68
N LYS A 268 -7.35 -19.08 7.44
CA LYS A 268 -6.01 -19.48 7.88
C LYS A 268 -5.07 -19.82 6.72
N ARG A 269 -5.58 -20.48 5.67
CA ARG A 269 -4.78 -20.80 4.47
C ARG A 269 -4.47 -19.55 3.67
N ILE A 270 -5.42 -18.62 3.56
CA ILE A 270 -5.22 -17.33 2.89
C ILE A 270 -4.10 -16.56 3.60
N THR A 271 -4.19 -16.39 4.92
CA THR A 271 -3.14 -15.71 5.70
C THR A 271 -1.80 -16.41 5.55
N GLN A 272 -1.74 -17.74 5.66
CA GLN A 272 -0.48 -18.47 5.50
C GLN A 272 0.13 -18.29 4.10
N ALA A 273 -0.68 -18.37 3.04
CA ALA A 273 -0.22 -18.16 1.67
C ALA A 273 0.31 -16.73 1.47
N CYS A 274 -0.39 -15.72 2.01
CA CYS A 274 0.04 -14.33 1.99
C CYS A 274 1.37 -14.13 2.71
N LEU A 275 1.53 -14.66 3.92
CA LEU A 275 2.76 -14.47 4.72
C LEU A 275 3.96 -15.19 4.13
N ILE A 276 3.77 -16.39 3.57
CA ILE A 276 4.83 -17.09 2.84
C ILE A 276 5.26 -16.27 1.62
N PHE A 277 4.30 -15.77 0.84
CA PHE A 277 4.62 -14.99 -0.35
C PHE A 277 5.29 -13.65 -0.02
N ALA A 278 4.82 -12.95 1.01
CA ALA A 278 5.46 -11.74 1.50
C ALA A 278 6.92 -11.99 1.91
N GLY A 279 7.18 -13.06 2.69
CA GLY A 279 8.55 -13.43 3.07
C GLY A 279 9.43 -13.83 1.88
N ASP A 280 8.86 -14.48 0.86
CA ASP A 280 9.58 -14.78 -0.38
C ASP A 280 10.00 -13.49 -1.13
N ILE A 281 9.10 -12.49 -1.20
CA ILE A 281 9.40 -11.18 -1.79
C ILE A 281 10.52 -10.48 -1.02
N GLU A 282 10.44 -10.42 0.31
CA GLU A 282 11.43 -9.77 1.19
C GLU A 282 12.84 -10.36 0.99
N ARG A 283 12.91 -11.68 0.76
CA ARG A 283 14.16 -12.40 0.52
C ARG A 283 14.73 -12.18 -0.88
N GLN A 284 13.89 -12.18 -1.91
CA GLN A 284 14.33 -12.25 -3.31
C GLN A 284 14.47 -10.88 -3.97
N LEU A 285 13.61 -9.93 -3.61
CA LEU A 285 13.55 -8.62 -4.27
C LEU A 285 14.88 -7.84 -4.19
N PRO A 286 15.62 -7.82 -3.07
CA PRO A 286 16.92 -7.14 -3.02
C PRO A 286 17.93 -7.64 -4.06
N GLN A 287 18.03 -8.96 -4.25
CA GLN A 287 18.95 -9.57 -5.21
C GLN A 287 18.51 -9.27 -6.65
N PHE A 288 17.19 -9.36 -6.91
CA PHE A 288 16.62 -9.06 -8.22
C PHE A 288 16.85 -7.61 -8.64
N VAL A 289 16.75 -6.67 -7.71
CA VAL A 289 17.00 -5.24 -7.98
C VAL A 289 18.49 -4.98 -8.22
N GLY A 290 19.39 -5.72 -7.56
CA GLY A 290 20.82 -5.72 -7.90
C GLY A 290 21.09 -6.12 -9.36
N ALA A 291 20.36 -7.11 -9.89
CA ALA A 291 20.47 -7.50 -11.31
C ALA A 291 20.00 -6.39 -12.26
N GLN A 292 18.98 -5.60 -11.88
CA GLN A 292 18.53 -4.45 -12.66
C GLN A 292 19.59 -3.35 -12.77
N ALA A 293 20.42 -3.15 -11.74
CA ALA A 293 21.55 -2.22 -11.82
C ALA A 293 22.57 -2.66 -12.87
N VAL A 294 22.82 -3.97 -12.99
CA VAL A 294 23.68 -4.53 -14.05
C VAL A 294 23.07 -4.28 -15.44
N ILE A 295 21.75 -4.42 -15.59
CA ILE A 295 21.06 -4.08 -16.85
C ILE A 295 21.28 -2.61 -17.20
N HIS A 296 21.10 -1.71 -16.24
CA HIS A 296 21.28 -0.28 -16.44
C HIS A 296 22.69 0.07 -16.90
N ASN A 297 23.73 -0.44 -16.22
CA ASN A 297 25.12 -0.22 -16.62
C ASN A 297 25.42 -0.75 -18.03
N ALA A 298 24.86 -1.91 -18.38
CA ALA A 298 25.01 -2.51 -19.70
C ALA A 298 24.35 -1.69 -20.81
N ILE A 299 23.16 -1.13 -20.54
CA ILE A 299 22.48 -0.22 -21.45
C ILE A 299 23.36 1.01 -21.72
N GLU A 300 23.88 1.65 -20.67
CA GLU A 300 24.76 2.82 -20.79
C GLU A 300 26.02 2.49 -21.62
N GLU A 301 26.68 1.38 -21.36
CA GLU A 301 27.85 0.91 -22.13
C GLU A 301 27.51 0.70 -23.61
N LEU A 302 26.36 0.08 -23.92
CA LEU A 302 25.92 -0.16 -25.30
C LEU A 302 25.57 1.13 -26.03
N LEU A 303 24.94 2.09 -25.34
CA LEU A 303 24.65 3.41 -25.88
C LEU A 303 25.94 4.17 -26.20
N GLN A 304 26.93 4.13 -25.31
CA GLN A 304 28.25 4.75 -25.53
C GLN A 304 29.01 4.14 -26.71
N ARG A 305 28.86 2.83 -26.93
CA ARG A 305 29.44 2.11 -28.09
C ARG A 305 28.65 2.26 -29.39
N GLY A 306 27.53 3.00 -29.39
CA GLY A 306 26.67 3.15 -30.57
C GLY A 306 25.86 1.90 -30.93
N SER A 307 25.72 0.94 -30.02
CA SER A 307 24.97 -0.32 -30.21
C SER A 307 23.49 -0.17 -29.84
N GLY A 308 22.81 0.82 -30.43
CA GLY A 308 21.44 1.23 -30.09
C GLY A 308 20.43 0.06 -30.07
N GLY A 309 20.41 -0.78 -31.09
CA GLY A 309 19.41 -1.86 -31.19
C GLY A 309 19.57 -2.96 -30.14
N LEU A 310 20.78 -3.14 -29.59
CA LEU A 310 20.98 -4.03 -28.43
C LEU A 310 20.58 -3.34 -27.13
N ALA A 311 20.84 -2.03 -27.00
CA ALA A 311 20.40 -1.25 -25.85
C ALA A 311 18.87 -1.24 -25.74
N GLU A 312 18.14 -1.12 -26.85
CA GLU A 312 16.66 -1.18 -26.85
C GLU A 312 16.12 -2.54 -26.38
N LYS A 313 16.72 -3.65 -26.84
CA LYS A 313 16.33 -5.00 -26.41
C LYS A 313 16.55 -5.21 -24.91
N LEU A 314 17.65 -4.66 -24.37
CA LEU A 314 17.91 -4.65 -22.93
C LEU A 314 16.99 -3.68 -22.19
N GLY A 315 16.62 -2.57 -22.82
CA GLY A 315 15.63 -1.62 -22.32
C GLY A 315 14.27 -2.27 -22.08
N ASP A 316 13.78 -3.07 -23.02
CA ASP A 316 12.55 -3.85 -22.85
C ASP A 316 12.63 -4.77 -21.62
N LEU A 317 13.75 -5.49 -21.47
CA LEU A 317 13.99 -6.33 -20.30
C LEU A 317 14.06 -5.52 -18.99
N ALA A 318 14.64 -4.32 -19.03
CA ALA A 318 14.72 -3.41 -17.88
C ALA A 318 13.34 -2.90 -17.45
N VAL A 319 12.47 -2.59 -18.42
CA VAL A 319 11.07 -2.21 -18.17
C VAL A 319 10.30 -3.36 -17.55
N ASP A 320 10.39 -4.57 -18.11
CA ASP A 320 9.73 -5.75 -17.55
C ASP A 320 10.23 -6.03 -16.12
N ALA A 321 11.55 -5.94 -15.89
CA ALA A 321 12.13 -6.18 -14.58
C ALA A 321 11.67 -5.14 -13.53
N HIS A 322 11.60 -3.86 -13.91
CA HIS A 322 11.10 -2.84 -13.00
C HIS A 322 9.59 -2.99 -12.76
N PHE A 323 8.80 -3.36 -13.76
CA PHE A 323 7.39 -3.67 -13.55
C PHE A 323 7.18 -4.84 -12.58
N LEU A 324 8.02 -5.88 -12.65
CA LEU A 324 8.02 -6.97 -11.66
C LEU A 324 8.40 -6.48 -10.25
N THR A 325 9.35 -5.53 -10.14
CA THR A 325 9.69 -4.89 -8.85
C THR A 325 8.50 -4.16 -8.25
N ARG A 326 7.80 -3.34 -9.05
CA ARG A 326 6.59 -2.64 -8.62
C ARG A 326 5.48 -3.63 -8.24
N THR A 327 5.32 -4.69 -9.02
CA THR A 327 4.35 -5.77 -8.76
C THR A 327 4.68 -6.52 -7.46
N ALA A 328 5.96 -6.76 -7.16
CA ALA A 328 6.39 -7.39 -5.92
C ALA A 328 6.09 -6.50 -4.70
N ILE A 329 6.41 -5.20 -4.76
CA ILE A 329 6.10 -4.25 -3.66
C ILE A 329 4.58 -4.14 -3.44
N ALA A 330 3.79 -4.05 -4.51
CA ALA A 330 2.34 -4.05 -4.42
C ALA A 330 1.80 -5.38 -3.86
N SER A 331 2.32 -6.51 -4.31
CA SER A 331 1.93 -7.84 -3.80
C SER A 331 2.26 -8.00 -2.32
N HIS A 332 3.41 -7.49 -1.87
CA HIS A 332 3.83 -7.50 -0.47
C HIS A 332 2.82 -6.76 0.42
N ALA A 333 2.48 -5.51 0.07
CA ALA A 333 1.47 -4.76 0.80
C ALA A 333 0.08 -5.41 0.73
N ALA A 334 -0.31 -5.95 -0.43
CA ALA A 334 -1.57 -6.66 -0.61
C ALA A 334 -1.64 -7.95 0.24
N CYS A 335 -0.53 -8.68 0.39
CA CYS A 335 -0.45 -9.87 1.24
C CYS A 335 -0.76 -9.53 2.70
N TYR A 336 -0.09 -8.52 3.27
CA TYR A 336 -0.32 -8.11 4.65
C TYR A 336 -1.74 -7.56 4.84
N ARG A 337 -2.24 -6.76 3.88
CA ARG A 337 -3.63 -6.29 3.93
C ARG A 337 -4.63 -7.44 3.92
N LEU A 338 -4.46 -8.40 3.02
CA LEU A 338 -5.37 -9.53 2.89
C LEU A 338 -5.30 -10.44 4.12
N ALA A 339 -4.10 -10.67 4.67
CA ALA A 339 -3.91 -11.42 5.91
C ALA A 339 -4.66 -10.77 7.09
N ILE A 340 -4.49 -9.46 7.30
CA ILE A 340 -5.20 -8.71 8.35
C ILE A 340 -6.71 -8.76 8.12
N GLY A 341 -7.17 -8.50 6.89
CA GLY A 341 -8.59 -8.45 6.58
C GLY A 341 -9.31 -9.80 6.67
N CYS A 342 -8.57 -10.92 6.55
CA CYS A 342 -9.11 -12.27 6.78
C CYS A 342 -9.16 -12.65 8.27
N GLU A 343 -8.37 -12.00 9.12
CA GLU A 343 -8.36 -12.20 10.57
C GLU A 343 -9.29 -11.23 11.31
N ASP A 344 -9.62 -10.09 10.70
CA ASP A 344 -10.48 -9.05 11.27
C ASP A 344 -11.98 -9.38 11.20
N PHE A 345 -12.74 -8.93 12.21
CA PHE A 345 -14.21 -9.05 12.29
C PHE A 345 -14.91 -8.17 11.27
N ASN A 346 -14.28 -7.05 10.90
CA ASN A 346 -14.85 -6.08 10.00
C ASN A 346 -14.07 -5.99 8.70
N THR A 347 -13.96 -7.13 8.00
CA THR A 347 -13.32 -7.21 6.69
C THR A 347 -13.73 -6.04 5.79
N ASP A 348 -12.74 -5.31 5.27
CA ASP A 348 -12.95 -4.18 4.38
C ASP A 348 -13.81 -4.54 3.16
N LYS A 349 -14.50 -3.54 2.60
CA LYS A 349 -15.42 -3.73 1.46
C LYS A 349 -14.74 -4.30 0.22
N ASP A 350 -13.52 -3.89 -0.07
CA ASP A 350 -12.74 -4.37 -1.22
C ASP A 350 -12.30 -5.82 -1.06
N ILE A 351 -11.88 -6.25 0.14
CA ILE A 351 -11.58 -7.64 0.45
C ILE A 351 -12.84 -8.51 0.39
N LYS A 352 -13.97 -8.03 0.93
CA LYS A 352 -15.29 -8.70 0.80
C LYS A 352 -15.68 -8.86 -0.67
N ALA A 353 -15.47 -7.84 -1.50
CA ALA A 353 -15.75 -7.89 -2.93
C ALA A 353 -14.86 -8.92 -3.65
N LEU A 354 -13.56 -8.94 -3.33
CA LEU A 354 -12.62 -9.93 -3.87
C LEU A 354 -13.05 -11.37 -3.51
N LEU A 355 -13.33 -11.65 -2.23
CA LEU A 355 -13.77 -12.97 -1.77
C LEU A 355 -15.07 -13.42 -2.43
N LYS A 356 -16.01 -12.48 -2.66
CA LYS A 356 -17.29 -12.78 -3.32
C LYS A 356 -17.11 -13.15 -4.80
N ASN A 357 -16.23 -12.44 -5.50
CA ASN A 357 -16.11 -12.54 -6.95
C ASN A 357 -15.04 -13.55 -7.41
N ILE A 358 -14.19 -14.05 -6.49
CA ILE A 358 -13.11 -14.98 -6.81
C ILE A 358 -13.53 -16.19 -7.65
N PRO A 359 -14.71 -16.82 -7.47
CA PRO A 359 -15.08 -18.01 -8.24
C PRO A 359 -15.32 -17.74 -9.74
N SER A 360 -15.61 -16.48 -10.10
CA SER A 360 -15.87 -16.06 -11.49
C SER A 360 -14.70 -15.30 -12.13
N MET A 361 -13.64 -15.00 -11.38
CA MET A 361 -12.48 -14.26 -11.88
C MET A 361 -11.49 -15.18 -12.58
N ALA A 362 -10.96 -14.74 -13.72
CA ALA A 362 -9.75 -15.33 -14.29
C ALA A 362 -8.54 -14.95 -13.43
N PHE A 363 -7.48 -15.78 -13.45
CA PHE A 363 -6.26 -15.48 -12.70
C PHE A 363 -5.64 -14.13 -13.14
N SER A 364 -5.50 -13.93 -14.45
CA SER A 364 -4.94 -12.72 -15.06
C SER A 364 -5.71 -12.42 -16.36
N THR A 365 -5.77 -11.13 -16.71
CA THR A 365 -6.36 -10.64 -17.97
C THR A 365 -5.34 -9.74 -18.66
N PRO A 366 -5.12 -9.87 -19.98
CA PRO A 366 -4.24 -8.98 -20.71
C PRO A 366 -4.68 -7.52 -20.55
N LEU A 367 -3.72 -6.65 -20.26
CA LEU A 367 -3.95 -5.21 -20.29
C LEU A 367 -4.02 -4.72 -21.75
N PRO A 368 -4.82 -3.70 -22.06
CA PRO A 368 -4.91 -3.16 -23.41
C PRO A 368 -3.54 -2.65 -23.85
N ASN A 369 -3.12 -3.04 -25.05
CA ASN A 369 -1.89 -2.59 -25.68
C ASN A 369 -2.16 -2.02 -27.06
N GLY A 370 -1.43 -0.97 -27.42
CA GLY A 370 -1.50 -0.40 -28.75
C GLY A 370 -0.78 -1.26 -29.79
N LYS A 371 -0.96 -0.92 -31.06
CA LYS A 371 -0.14 -1.49 -32.13
C LYS A 371 1.31 -1.03 -31.93
N ASN A 372 2.26 -1.95 -31.89
CA ASN A 372 3.68 -1.60 -31.72
C ASN A 372 4.18 -0.80 -32.93
N VAL A 373 4.70 0.40 -32.69
CA VAL A 373 5.22 1.33 -33.71
C VAL A 373 6.60 1.82 -33.30
N GLU A 374 7.59 1.64 -34.18
CA GLU A 374 8.93 2.22 -34.03
C GLU A 374 8.84 3.76 -34.06
N LEU A 375 9.64 4.46 -33.24
CA LEU A 375 9.58 5.93 -33.18
C LEU A 375 9.82 6.61 -34.53
N SER A 376 10.71 6.03 -35.36
CA SER A 376 11.00 6.51 -36.72
C SER A 376 9.78 6.44 -37.66
N LYS A 377 8.84 5.52 -37.40
CA LYS A 377 7.63 5.29 -38.20
C LYS A 377 6.40 5.94 -37.60
N LEU A 378 6.49 6.55 -36.42
CA LEU A 378 5.34 7.13 -35.72
C LEU A 378 4.58 8.15 -36.56
N LYS A 379 5.29 8.97 -37.36
CA LYS A 379 4.71 9.96 -38.28
C LYS A 379 3.82 9.36 -39.37
N ASN A 380 3.92 8.06 -39.64
CA ASN A 380 3.10 7.35 -40.61
C ASN A 380 1.80 6.80 -40.00
N SER A 381 1.63 6.92 -38.68
CA SER A 381 0.43 6.48 -37.98
C SER A 381 -0.73 7.44 -38.27
N SER A 382 -1.95 6.91 -38.33
CA SER A 382 -3.13 7.73 -38.55
C SER A 382 -3.52 8.51 -37.30
N GLU A 383 -4.09 9.71 -37.47
CA GLU A 383 -4.69 10.47 -36.37
C GLU A 383 -5.71 9.58 -35.62
N GLY A 384 -5.58 9.49 -34.29
CA GLY A 384 -6.44 8.66 -33.45
C GLY A 384 -6.04 7.17 -33.37
N GLU A 385 -4.96 6.74 -34.04
CA GLU A 385 -4.48 5.36 -33.95
C GLU A 385 -3.95 5.05 -32.54
N PHE A 386 -4.38 3.93 -31.96
CA PHE A 386 -3.88 3.46 -30.66
C PHE A 386 -2.57 2.67 -30.85
N VAL A 387 -1.47 3.26 -30.39
CA VAL A 387 -0.10 2.80 -30.63
C VAL A 387 0.62 2.49 -29.33
N GLU A 388 1.52 1.52 -29.38
CA GLU A 388 2.53 1.28 -28.35
C GLU A 388 3.87 1.77 -28.90
N ILE A 389 4.54 2.65 -28.15
CA ILE A 389 5.87 3.15 -28.49
C ILE A 389 6.86 2.90 -27.35
N ARG A 390 8.13 2.81 -27.72
CA ARG A 390 9.24 2.47 -26.81
C ARG A 390 10.43 3.38 -27.08
N GLY A 391 11.19 3.71 -26.05
CA GLY A 391 12.40 4.51 -26.20
C GLY A 391 13.00 4.96 -24.88
N PHE A 392 14.19 5.52 -24.94
CA PHE A 392 14.85 6.15 -23.79
C PHE A 392 14.30 7.54 -23.56
N VAL A 393 14.08 7.90 -22.31
CA VAL A 393 13.66 9.25 -21.93
C VAL A 393 14.84 10.20 -22.15
N GLU A 394 14.74 11.06 -23.16
CA GLU A 394 15.66 12.17 -23.38
C GLU A 394 15.30 13.34 -22.45
N GLU A 395 14.01 13.64 -22.33
CA GLU A 395 13.50 14.70 -21.46
C GLU A 395 12.22 14.25 -20.74
N VAL A 396 12.10 14.65 -19.48
CA VAL A 396 10.86 14.51 -18.69
C VAL A 396 10.59 15.81 -17.94
N SER A 397 9.36 16.32 -18.05
CA SER A 397 8.93 17.51 -17.33
C SER A 397 7.45 17.42 -16.95
N SER A 398 7.07 18.17 -15.94
CA SER A 398 5.66 18.31 -15.52
C SER A 398 5.35 19.79 -15.36
N PRO A 399 5.28 20.55 -16.47
CA PRO A 399 5.10 22.00 -16.40
C PRO A 399 3.76 22.35 -15.73
N ALA A 400 3.73 23.48 -15.02
CA ALA A 400 2.50 24.02 -14.49
C ALA A 400 1.58 24.41 -15.66
N GLN A 401 0.37 23.85 -15.69
CA GLN A 401 -0.61 24.09 -16.74
C GLN A 401 -1.68 25.08 -16.28
N GLU A 402 -2.16 25.90 -17.22
CA GLU A 402 -3.33 26.74 -16.99
C GLU A 402 -4.56 25.87 -16.71
N GLY A 403 -5.35 26.23 -15.70
CA GLY A 403 -6.52 25.44 -15.27
C GLY A 403 -6.23 24.30 -14.28
N GLY A 404 -4.98 24.12 -13.83
CA GLY A 404 -4.64 23.23 -12.72
C GLY A 404 -4.60 21.74 -13.04
N MET A 405 -4.68 21.36 -14.33
CA MET A 405 -4.53 19.98 -14.76
C MET A 405 -3.05 19.55 -14.68
N LEU A 406 -2.77 18.48 -13.94
CA LEU A 406 -1.41 17.94 -13.86
C LEU A 406 -1.09 17.14 -15.13
N LEU A 407 -0.15 17.62 -15.94
CA LEU A 407 0.36 16.94 -17.14
C LEU A 407 1.85 16.65 -16.97
N SER A 408 2.27 15.49 -17.47
CA SER A 408 3.69 15.19 -17.67
C SER A 408 4.00 15.01 -19.14
N HIS A 409 5.11 15.59 -19.55
CA HIS A 409 5.64 15.58 -20.90
C HIS A 409 6.89 14.70 -20.93
N LEU A 410 6.95 13.81 -21.92
CA LEU A 410 8.10 12.95 -22.18
C LEU A 410 8.57 13.18 -23.60
N VAL A 411 9.89 13.26 -23.78
CA VAL A 411 10.54 13.12 -25.09
C VAL A 411 11.26 11.78 -25.08
N LEU A 412 10.80 10.84 -25.90
CA LEU A 412 11.43 9.54 -26.09
C LEU A 412 12.37 9.58 -27.28
N ARG A 413 13.51 8.91 -27.15
CA ARG A 413 14.52 8.75 -28.18
C ARG A 413 14.76 7.27 -28.47
N ASP A 414 14.78 6.97 -29.76
CA ASP A 414 15.27 5.70 -30.29
C ASP A 414 16.76 5.90 -30.65
N PRO A 415 17.70 5.21 -29.99
CA PRO A 415 19.12 5.40 -30.22
C PRO A 415 19.59 4.80 -31.56
N SER A 416 18.86 3.82 -32.10
CA SER A 416 19.16 3.16 -33.38
C SER A 416 18.84 4.07 -34.56
N SER A 417 17.67 4.72 -34.54
CA SER A 417 17.22 5.61 -35.62
C SER A 417 17.46 7.10 -35.34
N LYS A 418 17.82 7.46 -34.10
CA LYS A 418 17.86 8.84 -33.57
C LYS A 418 16.50 9.56 -33.66
N ALA A 419 15.40 8.83 -33.88
CA ALA A 419 14.07 9.41 -33.92
C ALA A 419 13.65 9.87 -32.52
N LEU A 420 12.89 10.97 -32.48
CA LEU A 420 12.29 11.52 -31.27
C LEU A 420 10.76 11.45 -31.37
N ALA A 421 10.11 11.14 -30.26
CA ALA A 421 8.66 11.16 -30.13
C ALA A 421 8.23 11.83 -28.82
N ASN A 422 7.22 12.69 -28.90
CA ASN A 422 6.62 13.28 -27.72
C ASN A 422 5.52 12.37 -27.17
N ALA A 423 5.40 12.28 -25.85
CA ALA A 423 4.27 11.66 -25.19
C ALA A 423 3.78 12.51 -24.02
N VAL A 424 2.47 12.47 -23.77
CA VAL A 424 1.84 13.20 -22.68
C VAL A 424 1.06 12.26 -21.78
N VAL A 425 1.27 12.38 -20.48
CA VAL A 425 0.54 11.62 -19.45
C VAL A 425 -0.31 12.57 -18.62
N ARG A 426 -1.60 12.26 -18.52
CA ARG A 426 -2.57 13.03 -17.72
C ARG A 426 -2.54 12.60 -16.26
N PHE A 427 -2.80 13.55 -15.36
CA PHE A 427 -2.94 13.34 -13.92
C PHE A 427 -1.75 12.66 -13.24
N ALA A 428 -0.55 12.81 -13.81
CA ALA A 428 0.67 12.24 -13.29
C ALA A 428 1.78 13.29 -13.28
N HIS A 429 2.60 13.27 -12.23
CA HIS A 429 3.89 13.94 -12.17
C HIS A 429 4.96 12.86 -12.27
N LEU A 430 5.42 12.57 -13.48
CA LEU A 430 6.29 11.42 -13.75
C LEU A 430 7.65 11.48 -13.04
N PRO A 431 8.32 12.64 -12.90
CA PRO A 431 9.50 12.75 -12.05
C PRO A 431 9.26 12.29 -10.61
N HIS A 432 8.09 12.62 -10.04
CA HIS A 432 7.70 12.18 -8.70
C HIS A 432 7.36 10.68 -8.63
N ALA A 433 7.14 10.04 -9.78
CA ALA A 433 6.97 8.60 -9.89
C ALA A 433 8.32 7.87 -10.03
N GLY A 434 9.44 8.59 -10.16
CA GLY A 434 10.77 8.03 -10.42
C GLY A 434 11.06 7.78 -11.90
N VAL A 435 10.30 8.38 -12.82
CA VAL A 435 10.69 8.43 -14.24
C VAL A 435 11.75 9.53 -14.38
N CYS A 436 12.93 9.16 -14.86
CA CYS A 436 14.05 10.08 -15.01
C CYS A 436 14.63 10.01 -16.43
N GLN A 437 15.48 10.97 -16.76
CA GLN A 437 16.29 10.92 -17.98
C GLN A 437 17.11 9.62 -18.03
N GLY A 438 17.22 9.04 -19.23
CA GLY A 438 17.90 7.76 -19.46
C GLY A 438 17.09 6.52 -19.12
N ALA A 439 15.93 6.64 -18.44
CA ALA A 439 15.04 5.50 -18.24
C ALA A 439 14.49 5.03 -19.58
N PHE A 440 14.42 3.71 -19.81
CA PHE A 440 13.69 3.16 -20.94
C PHE A 440 12.21 3.10 -20.61
N CYS A 441 11.34 3.53 -21.52
CA CYS A 441 9.89 3.52 -21.35
C CYS A 441 9.21 2.70 -22.43
N ARG A 442 8.13 2.02 -22.05
CA ARG A 442 7.13 1.41 -22.93
C ARG A 442 5.77 1.98 -22.56
N LEU A 443 5.10 2.63 -23.50
CA LEU A 443 3.81 3.26 -23.25
C LEU A 443 2.83 2.97 -24.38
N SER A 444 1.55 2.89 -24.04
CA SER A 444 0.45 2.80 -25.02
C SER A 444 -0.46 4.01 -24.91
N GLY A 445 -0.87 4.54 -26.06
CA GLY A 445 -1.67 5.75 -26.11
C GLY A 445 -2.23 6.04 -27.49
N THR A 446 -3.03 7.09 -27.59
CA THR A 446 -3.60 7.54 -28.86
C THR A 446 -2.64 8.51 -29.53
N TYR A 447 -2.23 8.24 -30.77
CA TYR A 447 -1.43 9.17 -31.55
C TYR A 447 -2.28 10.36 -32.01
N ARG A 448 -1.78 11.56 -31.72
CA ARG A 448 -2.35 12.84 -32.14
C ARG A 448 -1.31 13.60 -32.94
N GLN A 449 -1.61 13.93 -34.18
CA GLN A 449 -0.78 14.78 -35.01
C GLN A 449 -0.74 16.21 -34.47
N HIS A 450 -1.84 16.68 -33.87
CA HIS A 450 -1.98 18.00 -33.26
C HIS A 450 -2.56 17.85 -31.84
N SER A 451 -1.74 17.45 -30.86
CA SER A 451 -2.20 17.28 -29.49
C SER A 451 -2.41 18.63 -28.81
N SER A 452 -3.62 18.89 -28.33
CA SER A 452 -3.91 20.07 -27.50
C SER A 452 -3.19 20.03 -26.15
N LEU A 453 -2.73 18.85 -25.72
CA LEU A 453 -2.00 18.67 -24.46
C LEU A 453 -0.49 18.85 -24.61
N PHE A 454 -0.02 19.10 -25.84
CA PHE A 454 1.38 19.29 -26.15
C PHE A 454 1.58 20.45 -27.14
N ASP A 455 0.97 21.60 -26.84
CA ASP A 455 1.11 22.85 -27.60
C ASP A 455 0.84 22.70 -29.11
N GLY A 456 -0.12 21.85 -29.49
CA GLY A 456 -0.49 21.59 -30.88
C GLY A 456 0.50 20.74 -31.67
N LYS A 457 1.56 20.23 -31.05
CA LYS A 457 2.55 19.36 -31.69
C LYS A 457 2.08 17.90 -31.70
N ALA A 458 2.72 17.11 -32.57
CA ALA A 458 2.46 15.67 -32.61
C ALA A 458 2.94 15.00 -31.31
N ALA A 459 2.06 14.21 -30.70
CA ALA A 459 2.33 13.50 -29.45
C ALA A 459 1.47 12.23 -29.33
N VAL A 460 1.96 11.27 -28.56
CA VAL A 460 1.15 10.15 -28.08
C VAL A 460 0.52 10.53 -26.74
N GLU A 461 -0.79 10.62 -26.69
CA GLU A 461 -1.54 10.83 -25.44
C GLU A 461 -1.71 9.48 -24.75
N VAL A 462 -0.98 9.26 -23.65
CA VAL A 462 -0.94 8.00 -22.92
C VAL A 462 -2.31 7.71 -22.31
N ASP A 463 -2.80 6.51 -22.56
CA ASP A 463 -4.12 6.09 -22.12
C ASP A 463 -4.14 5.71 -20.63
N THR A 464 -5.32 5.80 -20.02
CA THR A 464 -5.56 5.42 -18.63
C THR A 464 -6.20 4.04 -18.59
N LEU A 465 -5.53 3.09 -17.94
CA LEU A 465 -6.05 1.75 -17.73
C LEU A 465 -7.30 1.81 -16.85
N ALA A 466 -8.41 1.22 -17.33
CA ALA A 466 -9.64 1.04 -16.57
C ALA A 466 -9.50 -0.09 -15.52
N LEU A 467 -8.50 0.04 -14.62
CA LEU A 467 -8.14 -1.00 -13.66
C LEU A 467 -9.27 -1.37 -12.71
N ALA A 468 -10.24 -0.47 -12.50
CA ALA A 468 -11.43 -0.78 -11.71
C ALA A 468 -12.30 -1.85 -12.38
N GLU A 469 -12.55 -1.70 -13.68
CA GLU A 469 -13.34 -2.61 -14.51
C GLU A 469 -12.57 -3.92 -14.75
N ILE A 470 -11.27 -3.83 -15.06
CA ILE A 470 -10.43 -5.02 -15.26
C ILE A 470 -10.36 -5.86 -13.97
N ALA A 471 -10.32 -5.21 -12.80
CA ALA A 471 -10.32 -5.89 -11.52
C ALA A 471 -11.62 -6.66 -11.22
N GLU A 472 -12.71 -6.46 -11.96
CA GLU A 472 -13.93 -7.25 -11.80
C GLU A 472 -13.79 -8.66 -12.38
N SER A 473 -12.89 -8.83 -13.36
CA SER A 473 -12.67 -10.09 -14.07
C SER A 473 -11.27 -10.68 -13.89
N SER A 474 -10.30 -9.92 -13.39
CA SER A 474 -8.91 -10.33 -13.18
C SER A 474 -8.52 -10.36 -11.71
N PHE A 475 -8.19 -11.55 -11.20
CA PHE A 475 -7.66 -11.71 -9.83
C PHE A 475 -6.38 -10.90 -9.62
N GLU A 476 -5.40 -11.00 -10.52
CA GLU A 476 -4.10 -10.31 -10.39
C GLU A 476 -4.28 -8.80 -10.17
N VAL A 477 -5.09 -8.14 -11.01
CA VAL A 477 -5.38 -6.71 -10.89
C VAL A 477 -6.15 -6.42 -9.60
N SER A 478 -7.18 -7.21 -9.26
CA SER A 478 -7.94 -7.02 -8.03
C SER A 478 -7.09 -7.18 -6.77
N PHE A 479 -6.17 -8.14 -6.77
CA PHE A 479 -5.24 -8.39 -5.67
C PHE A 479 -4.23 -7.25 -5.52
N LEU A 480 -3.59 -6.81 -6.61
CA LEU A 480 -2.64 -5.69 -6.58
C LEU A 480 -3.31 -4.38 -6.16
N ARG A 481 -4.59 -4.19 -6.48
CA ARG A 481 -5.37 -3.02 -6.05
C ARG A 481 -5.59 -2.95 -4.54
N LEU A 482 -5.49 -4.06 -3.80
CA LEU A 482 -5.52 -4.03 -2.34
C LEU A 482 -4.40 -3.15 -1.77
N ALA A 483 -3.27 -3.01 -2.48
CA ALA A 483 -2.14 -2.16 -2.07
C ALA A 483 -2.27 -0.68 -2.47
N SER A 484 -3.24 -0.32 -3.32
CA SER A 484 -3.34 0.99 -4.01
C SER A 484 -3.24 2.21 -3.09
N ARG A 485 -3.67 2.05 -1.83
CA ARG A 485 -3.60 3.07 -0.78
C ARG A 485 -2.17 3.44 -0.38
N TRP A 486 -1.24 2.49 -0.38
CA TRP A 486 0.17 2.72 0.00
C TRP A 486 1.09 2.73 -1.21
N PHE A 487 0.83 1.87 -2.20
CA PHE A 487 1.64 1.74 -3.39
C PHE A 487 0.82 1.28 -4.58
N HIS A 488 1.02 1.93 -5.72
CA HIS A 488 0.29 1.60 -6.94
C HIS A 488 1.28 1.25 -8.06
N PRO A 489 1.26 0.02 -8.58
CA PRO A 489 2.22 -0.39 -9.60
C PRO A 489 2.04 0.39 -10.91
N TRP A 490 0.81 0.75 -11.28
CA TRP A 490 0.51 1.66 -12.41
C TRP A 490 0.31 3.11 -11.92
N ARG A 491 1.34 3.96 -11.93
CA ARG A 491 1.17 5.33 -11.40
C ARG A 491 0.06 6.07 -12.17
N SER A 492 -0.91 6.62 -11.44
CA SER A 492 -2.09 7.31 -12.01
C SER A 492 -2.88 6.46 -13.02
N ASN A 493 -2.83 5.13 -12.89
CA ASN A 493 -3.41 4.17 -13.82
C ASN A 493 -2.91 4.32 -15.27
N SER A 494 -1.81 5.03 -15.50
CA SER A 494 -1.30 5.26 -16.85
C SER A 494 -0.79 3.95 -17.46
N ASN A 495 -1.06 3.76 -18.75
CA ASN A 495 -0.51 2.66 -19.55
C ASN A 495 0.95 2.96 -19.95
N LEU A 496 1.79 3.11 -18.92
CA LEU A 496 3.19 3.47 -18.98
C LEU A 496 3.98 2.56 -18.04
N TYR A 497 5.01 1.95 -18.59
CA TYR A 497 6.01 1.19 -17.88
C TYR A 497 7.37 1.81 -18.16
N TRP A 498 8.24 1.83 -17.15
CA TRP A 498 9.58 2.40 -17.28
C TRP A 498 10.59 1.53 -16.55
N SER A 499 11.86 1.60 -16.94
CA SER A 499 12.96 0.95 -16.22
C SER A 499 13.29 1.73 -14.94
N LEU A 500 13.90 1.04 -13.97
CA LEU A 500 14.39 1.69 -12.77
C LEU A 500 15.52 2.68 -13.12
N GLY A 501 15.43 3.91 -12.62
CA GLY A 501 16.32 5.00 -12.95
C GLY A 501 17.39 5.26 -11.88
N ALA A 502 18.60 5.64 -12.30
CA ALA A 502 19.65 6.09 -11.38
C ALA A 502 19.24 7.39 -10.68
N HIS A 503 19.56 7.53 -9.40
CA HIS A 503 19.32 8.77 -8.67
C HIS A 503 20.60 9.61 -8.61
N LYS A 504 20.64 10.69 -9.39
CA LYS A 504 21.79 11.61 -9.48
C LYS A 504 21.46 12.93 -8.77
N ALA A 505 21.63 12.97 -7.45
CA ALA A 505 21.37 14.15 -6.62
C ALA A 505 22.40 15.29 -6.79
N GLU A 506 23.31 15.20 -7.76
CA GLU A 506 24.35 16.20 -8.08
C GLU A 506 23.87 17.23 -9.11
N GLU A 507 22.80 16.88 -9.81
CA GLU A 507 22.08 17.72 -10.73
C GLU A 507 20.80 18.14 -10.00
N ASP A 508 20.67 19.41 -9.60
CA ASP A 508 19.54 19.98 -8.84
C ASP A 508 18.21 20.01 -9.65
N THR A 509 17.91 18.94 -10.39
CA THR A 509 16.78 18.86 -11.31
C THR A 509 15.91 17.64 -11.00
N GLU A 510 14.58 17.79 -11.09
CA GLU A 510 13.66 16.69 -10.83
C GLU A 510 13.80 15.54 -11.85
N ALA A 511 14.31 15.84 -13.04
CA ALA A 511 14.52 14.89 -14.13
C ALA A 511 15.55 13.80 -13.83
N THR A 512 16.32 13.92 -12.75
CA THR A 512 17.41 13.00 -12.37
C THR A 512 17.11 12.22 -11.08
N LEU A 513 15.90 12.38 -10.54
CA LEU A 513 15.46 11.76 -9.29
C LEU A 513 14.87 10.35 -9.52
N GLY A 514 15.71 9.36 -9.85
CA GLY A 514 15.26 7.96 -10.01
C GLY A 514 14.54 7.35 -8.80
N ALA A 515 14.87 7.82 -7.59
CA ALA A 515 14.17 7.50 -6.33
C ALA A 515 13.06 8.50 -5.93
N GLY A 516 12.55 9.32 -6.86
CA GLY A 516 11.57 10.38 -6.59
C GLY A 516 10.30 9.91 -5.88
N GLU A 517 9.85 8.67 -6.14
CA GLU A 517 8.65 8.12 -5.52
C GLU A 517 8.74 8.01 -3.98
N LEU A 518 9.94 7.89 -3.41
CA LEU A 518 10.17 7.92 -1.96
C LEU A 518 10.06 9.33 -1.36
N LEU A 519 10.39 10.36 -2.14
CA LEU A 519 10.35 11.75 -1.71
C LEU A 519 8.94 12.33 -1.80
N PHE A 520 8.23 12.04 -2.89
CA PHE A 520 7.03 12.80 -3.27
C PHE A 520 5.72 12.04 -3.15
N THR A 521 5.75 10.71 -3.02
CA THR A 521 4.51 9.97 -2.75
C THR A 521 4.09 10.24 -1.30
N PRO A 522 2.80 10.51 -1.02
CA PRO A 522 2.34 10.63 0.36
C PRO A 522 2.42 9.27 1.08
N LEU A 523 2.63 9.30 2.39
CA LEU A 523 2.75 8.07 3.20
C LEU A 523 1.52 7.17 3.08
N ILE A 524 0.33 7.78 3.03
CA ILE A 524 -0.96 7.13 2.81
C ILE A 524 -1.71 7.98 1.77
N ARG A 525 -2.24 7.35 0.72
CA ARG A 525 -3.12 8.01 -0.26
C ARG A 525 -4.55 8.02 0.30
N GLN A 526 -5.25 9.16 0.14
CA GLN A 526 -6.66 9.31 0.53
C GLN A 526 -7.60 8.69 -0.50
#